data_AF-A0A7R8WQS6-F1
#
_entry.id   AF-A0A7R8WQS6-F1
#
_cell.length_a   1.000
_cell.length_b   1.000
_cell.length_c   1.000
_cell.angle_alpha   90.00
_cell.angle_beta   90.00
_cell.angle_gamma   90.00
#
_symmetry.space_group_name_H-M   'P 1'
#
loop_
_entity.id
_entity.type
_entity.pdbx_description
1 polymer ?
#
loop_
_entity_poly.entity_id
_entity_poly.type
_entity_poly.pdbx_seq_one_letter_code
_entity_poly.pdbx_strand_id
1 'polypeptide(L)'
;MAAADEDQNISCDICFELFTTAEDHRPMVICSNGHNLCFSCSGLVNECPTCKEQCLPKPIRNIALEKVIKENMLALASVPEIDSTEIVDLGRRLGRGSSAEVKAGLWNNEEVAVKVFQIEDSDSYLKALKIESSFATRLQHPNVVRIYGITRMQSDTPAIVMEQADKGSLRGFIGKLSYPQKISIARGTLEGIAYLHSRKVSHRDLKPENILIFGDKLVPKISDFGTSRIVQTSMVNTMITGTPKYSAPELLDKGLRYGTPVDVYSLSLILFELFTGEDPFKGCTSVMQVLAAIMRDQRPQIPNDFPETLKPLLEKGWSKDPLQRPPLTRFREALQKISDDLEKRLAKKTTAQLRSLTRETPSPESNPGASVANNPRPTHIMR
;
A
#
# COMPACT_ATOMS: atom_id res chain seq x y z
N MET A 1 12.96 -20.14 24.11
CA MET A 1 13.59 -21.39 23.65
C MET A 1 12.85 -21.82 22.41
N ALA A 2 13.58 -21.95 21.29
CA ALA A 2 13.02 -22.29 19.99
C ALA A 2 12.41 -23.71 20.04
N ALA A 3 11.13 -23.84 19.69
CA ALA A 3 10.57 -25.14 19.37
C ALA A 3 11.10 -25.50 17.98
N ALA A 4 11.91 -26.55 17.91
CA ALA A 4 12.45 -27.08 16.66
C ALA A 4 11.31 -27.45 15.71
N ASP A 5 11.42 -27.02 14.44
CA ASP A 5 10.72 -27.65 13.32
C ASP A 5 11.15 -29.12 13.28
N GLU A 6 10.29 -30.03 13.74
CA GLU A 6 10.42 -31.44 13.36
C GLU A 6 9.84 -31.58 11.95
N ASP A 7 10.71 -31.45 10.94
CA ASP A 7 10.51 -32.09 9.65
C ASP A 7 10.34 -33.60 9.93
N GLN A 8 9.10 -34.06 10.03
CA GLN A 8 8.81 -35.49 10.19
C GLN A 8 9.19 -36.19 8.89
N ASN A 9 10.41 -36.70 8.84
CA ASN A 9 10.86 -37.62 7.81
C ASN A 9 9.94 -38.84 7.79
N ILE A 10 9.20 -39.03 6.70
CA ILE A 10 8.36 -40.21 6.49
C ILE A 10 9.26 -41.30 5.89
N SER A 11 9.24 -42.49 6.50
CA SER A 11 9.98 -43.66 6.03
C SER A 11 9.09 -44.51 5.12
N CYS A 12 9.64 -45.00 4.02
CA CYS A 12 8.99 -46.03 3.21
C CYS A 12 8.90 -47.33 4.03
N ASP A 13 7.71 -47.93 4.16
CA ASP A 13 7.52 -49.18 4.90
C ASP A 13 8.15 -50.42 4.20
N ILE A 14 8.83 -50.21 3.05
CA ILE A 14 9.54 -51.24 2.30
C ILE A 14 11.04 -51.04 2.31
N CYS A 15 11.52 -49.89 1.81
CA CYS A 15 12.96 -49.63 1.70
C CYS A 15 13.52 -48.86 2.89
N PHE A 16 12.66 -48.41 3.82
CA PHE A 16 13.00 -47.58 4.98
C PHE A 16 13.67 -46.24 4.65
N GLU A 17 13.77 -45.88 3.36
CA GLU A 17 14.28 -44.57 2.94
C GLU A 17 13.38 -43.46 3.47
N LEU A 18 14.03 -42.45 4.06
CA LEU A 18 13.40 -41.22 4.51
C LEU A 18 13.26 -40.27 3.32
N PHE A 19 12.09 -39.68 3.14
CA PHE A 19 11.88 -38.66 2.11
C PHE A 19 11.12 -37.46 2.65
N THR A 20 11.52 -36.27 2.22
CA THR A 20 10.90 -34.99 2.57
C THR A 20 9.91 -34.59 1.48
N THR A 21 8.71 -34.16 1.86
CA THR A 21 7.67 -33.78 0.90
C THR A 21 7.93 -32.44 0.20
N ALA A 22 9.07 -31.80 0.44
CA ALA A 22 9.34 -30.44 -0.01
C ALA A 22 10.31 -30.34 -1.20
N GLU A 23 11.23 -31.27 -1.41
CA GLU A 23 12.32 -31.08 -2.40
C GLU A 23 12.28 -32.01 -3.61
N ASP A 24 11.58 -33.15 -3.58
CA ASP A 24 11.50 -34.05 -4.73
C ASP A 24 10.05 -34.36 -5.12
N HIS A 25 9.60 -33.75 -6.21
CA HIS A 25 8.27 -33.91 -6.82
C HIS A 25 7.92 -35.36 -7.21
N ARG A 26 7.59 -36.25 -6.26
CA ARG A 26 6.97 -37.56 -6.55
C ARG A 26 5.83 -37.90 -5.58
N PRO A 27 4.69 -38.42 -6.07
CA PRO A 27 3.52 -38.71 -5.26
C PRO A 27 3.69 -39.99 -4.41
N MET A 28 3.12 -39.99 -3.20
CA MET A 28 2.99 -41.18 -2.33
C MET A 28 1.65 -41.91 -2.56
N VAL A 29 1.70 -43.23 -2.48
CA VAL A 29 0.55 -44.14 -2.49
C VAL A 29 0.35 -44.72 -1.09
N ILE A 30 -0.87 -44.65 -0.56
CA ILE A 30 -1.23 -45.24 0.74
C ILE A 30 -2.26 -46.35 0.51
N CYS A 31 -2.02 -47.52 1.09
CA CYS A 31 -2.97 -48.64 1.05
C CYS A 31 -4.06 -48.51 2.13
N SER A 32 -5.13 -49.31 2.03
CA SER A 32 -6.22 -49.34 3.03
C SER A 32 -5.75 -49.62 4.47
N ASN A 33 -4.60 -50.26 4.65
CA ASN A 33 -4.00 -50.58 5.95
C ASN A 33 -2.94 -49.56 6.42
N GLY A 34 -2.75 -48.44 5.71
CA GLY A 34 -1.95 -47.31 6.20
C GLY A 34 -0.44 -47.34 5.92
N HIS A 35 0.08 -48.31 5.17
CA HIS A 35 1.50 -48.32 4.75
C HIS A 35 1.85 -47.19 3.77
N ASN A 36 3.00 -46.57 3.97
CA ASN A 36 3.60 -45.51 3.16
C ASN A 36 4.59 -46.10 2.16
N LEU A 37 4.35 -45.86 0.87
CA LEU A 37 5.20 -46.38 -0.21
C LEU A 37 5.81 -45.23 -1.01
N CYS A 38 7.14 -45.26 -1.17
CA CYS A 38 7.82 -44.33 -2.08
C CYS A 38 7.52 -44.68 -3.55
N PHE A 39 7.73 -43.73 -4.45
CA PHE A 39 7.43 -43.90 -5.88
C PHE A 39 8.11 -45.13 -6.50
N SER A 40 9.37 -45.40 -6.12
CA SER A 40 10.11 -46.57 -6.62
C SER A 40 9.47 -47.89 -6.15
N CYS A 41 8.87 -47.91 -4.96
CA CYS A 41 8.18 -49.06 -4.40
C CYS A 41 6.73 -49.20 -4.87
N SER A 42 6.06 -48.11 -5.25
CA SER A 42 4.65 -48.10 -5.69
C SER A 42 4.46 -48.08 -7.21
N GLY A 43 5.51 -47.75 -7.98
CA GLY A 43 5.40 -47.32 -9.38
C GLY A 43 4.99 -48.37 -10.42
N LEU A 44 4.69 -49.61 -10.03
CA LEU A 44 4.40 -50.70 -10.98
C LEU A 44 3.28 -51.66 -10.52
N VAL A 45 2.62 -51.39 -9.39
CA VAL A 45 1.64 -52.33 -8.79
C VAL A 45 0.38 -51.63 -8.30
N ASN A 46 -0.79 -52.23 -8.57
CA ASN A 46 -2.09 -51.77 -8.07
C ASN A 46 -2.35 -52.18 -6.60
N GLU A 47 -1.44 -52.95 -6.01
CA GLU A 47 -1.55 -53.54 -4.66
C GLU A 47 -0.30 -53.22 -3.83
N CYS A 48 -0.49 -53.07 -2.52
CA CYS A 48 0.58 -52.80 -1.56
C CYS A 48 1.51 -54.00 -1.46
N PRO A 49 2.84 -53.84 -1.65
CA PRO A 49 3.74 -54.98 -1.54
C PRO A 49 3.81 -55.56 -0.12
N THR A 50 3.54 -54.74 0.91
CA THR A 50 3.58 -55.11 2.34
C THR A 50 2.36 -55.93 2.77
N CYS A 51 1.14 -55.49 2.45
CA CYS A 51 -0.09 -56.15 2.90
C CYS A 51 -0.97 -56.73 1.79
N LYS A 52 -0.59 -56.59 0.51
CA LYS A 52 -1.32 -57.08 -0.68
C LYS A 52 -2.72 -56.50 -0.90
N GLU A 53 -3.07 -55.45 -0.16
CA GLU A 53 -4.33 -54.72 -0.35
C GLU A 53 -4.25 -53.72 -1.49
N GLN A 54 -5.41 -53.40 -2.09
CA GLN A 54 -5.50 -52.43 -3.17
C GLN A 54 -5.00 -51.05 -2.70
N CYS A 55 -4.06 -50.49 -3.47
CA CYS A 55 -3.55 -49.15 -3.25
C CYS A 55 -4.59 -48.11 -3.67
N LEU A 56 -5.00 -47.22 -2.76
CA LEU A 56 -5.99 -46.21 -3.08
C LEU A 56 -5.34 -45.07 -3.88
N PRO A 57 -5.88 -44.69 -5.05
CA PRO A 57 -5.50 -43.47 -5.74
C PRO A 57 -6.20 -42.29 -5.07
N LYS A 58 -5.73 -41.85 -3.90
CA LYS A 58 -6.15 -40.59 -3.28
C LYS A 58 -4.97 -39.60 -3.26
N PRO A 59 -5.19 -38.32 -3.62
CA PRO A 59 -4.10 -37.36 -3.70
C PRO A 59 -3.54 -37.07 -2.30
N ILE A 60 -2.27 -37.42 -2.14
CA ILE A 60 -1.18 -36.67 -1.48
C ILE A 60 -1.63 -35.79 -0.31
N ARG A 61 -1.35 -36.26 0.90
CA ARG A 61 -1.29 -35.42 2.09
C ARG A 61 -0.20 -34.36 1.87
N ASN A 62 -0.57 -33.20 1.35
CA ASN A 62 0.36 -32.12 1.07
C ASN A 62 0.64 -31.39 2.39
N ILE A 63 1.67 -31.82 3.12
CA ILE A 63 2.04 -31.29 4.43
C ILE A 63 2.27 -29.78 4.37
N ALA A 64 2.81 -29.26 3.25
CA ALA A 64 2.92 -27.81 3.05
C ALA A 64 1.54 -27.14 2.95
N LEU A 65 0.59 -27.73 2.23
CA LEU A 65 -0.80 -27.25 2.18
C LEU A 65 -1.51 -27.41 3.52
N GLU A 66 -1.29 -28.50 4.26
CA GLU A 66 -1.86 -28.71 5.60
C GLU A 66 -1.27 -27.74 6.63
N LYS A 67 0.04 -27.47 6.57
CA LYS A 67 0.72 -26.45 7.38
C LYS A 67 0.15 -25.07 7.05
N VAL A 68 0.01 -24.74 5.76
CA VAL A 68 -0.65 -23.50 5.31
C VAL A 68 -2.11 -23.44 5.76
N ILE A 69 -2.89 -24.53 5.67
CA ILE A 69 -4.29 -24.59 6.14
C ILE A 69 -4.35 -24.40 7.65
N LYS A 70 -3.47 -25.06 8.42
CA LYS A 70 -3.40 -24.97 9.87
C LYS A 70 -2.97 -23.58 10.32
N GLU A 71 -1.95 -22.99 9.68
CA GLU A 71 -1.53 -21.61 9.89
C GLU A 71 -2.64 -20.62 9.53
N ASN A 72 -3.35 -20.85 8.41
CA ASN A 72 -4.50 -20.04 8.02
C ASN A 72 -5.69 -20.21 8.98
N MET A 73 -5.93 -21.42 9.52
CA MET A 73 -6.97 -21.70 10.52
C MET A 73 -6.64 -21.09 11.88
N LEU A 74 -5.38 -21.12 12.30
CA LEU A 74 -4.91 -20.42 13.50
C LEU A 74 -4.98 -18.89 13.31
N ALA A 75 -4.59 -18.41 12.13
CA ALA A 75 -4.75 -17.00 11.76
C ALA A 75 -6.22 -16.57 11.80
N LEU A 76 -7.13 -17.41 11.31
CA LEU A 76 -8.58 -17.21 11.37
C LEU A 76 -9.11 -17.13 12.79
N ALA A 77 -8.66 -18.03 13.67
CA ALA A 77 -9.03 -18.02 15.09
C ALA A 77 -8.45 -16.81 15.86
N SER A 78 -7.46 -16.11 15.29
CA SER A 78 -6.79 -14.97 15.93
C SER A 78 -7.34 -13.59 15.54
N VAL A 79 -8.37 -13.51 14.69
CA VAL A 79 -8.99 -12.23 14.32
C VAL A 79 -9.70 -11.67 15.56
N PRO A 80 -9.35 -10.48 16.07
CA PRO A 80 -10.09 -9.88 17.18
C PRO A 80 -11.53 -9.60 16.75
N GLU A 81 -12.49 -10.19 17.46
CA GLU A 81 -13.91 -9.85 17.37
C GLU A 81 -14.21 -8.83 18.48
N ILE A 82 -14.56 -7.61 18.06
CA ILE A 82 -14.93 -6.50 18.95
C ILE A 82 -16.45 -6.55 19.12
N ASP A 83 -16.92 -6.58 20.37
CA ASP A 83 -18.36 -6.46 20.64
C ASP A 83 -18.84 -5.08 20.19
N SER A 84 -19.86 -5.02 19.33
CA SER A 84 -20.36 -3.75 18.81
C SER A 84 -20.94 -2.85 19.90
N THR A 85 -21.30 -3.40 21.06
CA THR A 85 -21.74 -2.62 22.24
C THR A 85 -20.60 -1.87 22.93
N GLU A 86 -19.34 -2.26 22.71
CA GLU A 86 -18.15 -1.53 23.19
C GLU A 86 -17.85 -0.27 22.35
N ILE A 87 -18.47 -0.15 21.17
CA ILE A 87 -18.27 0.98 20.26
C ILE A 87 -19.34 2.03 20.56
N VAL A 88 -18.95 3.08 21.26
CA VAL A 88 -19.85 4.19 21.62
C VAL A 88 -19.86 5.27 20.53
N ASP A 89 -20.87 6.15 20.56
CA ASP A 89 -21.06 7.26 19.62
C ASP A 89 -21.07 6.87 18.13
N LEU A 90 -21.45 5.63 17.85
CA LEU A 90 -21.51 5.08 16.50
C LEU A 90 -22.66 5.68 15.71
N GLY A 91 -22.39 6.53 14.72
CA GLY A 91 -23.46 7.07 13.89
C GLY A 91 -23.09 8.09 12.84
N ARG A 92 -22.09 8.95 13.08
CA ARG A 92 -21.67 9.95 12.10
C ARG A 92 -21.08 9.25 10.87
N ARG A 93 -21.72 9.39 9.71
CA ARG A 93 -21.23 8.83 8.45
C ARG A 93 -19.95 9.55 8.01
N LEU A 94 -18.89 8.79 7.80
CA LEU A 94 -17.61 9.25 7.25
C LEU A 94 -17.56 9.08 5.73
N GLY A 95 -18.23 8.06 5.20
CA GLY A 95 -18.29 7.80 3.76
C GLY A 95 -19.29 6.71 3.40
N ARG A 96 -19.65 6.63 2.13
CA ARG A 96 -20.48 5.54 1.57
C ARG A 96 -19.94 5.14 0.20
N GLY A 97 -19.60 3.87 0.06
CA GLY A 97 -19.27 3.22 -1.21
C GLY A 97 -20.42 2.36 -1.72
N SER A 98 -20.20 1.67 -2.84
CA SER A 98 -21.17 0.74 -3.42
C SER A 98 -21.40 -0.52 -2.59
N SER A 99 -20.40 -0.96 -1.82
CA SER A 99 -20.43 -2.20 -1.04
C SER A 99 -20.39 -1.99 0.48
N ALA A 100 -20.18 -0.77 0.96
CA ALA A 100 -20.04 -0.49 2.38
C ALA A 100 -20.37 0.96 2.75
N GLU A 101 -20.79 1.17 3.99
CA GLU A 101 -20.89 2.47 4.65
C GLU A 101 -19.83 2.55 5.74
N VAL A 102 -19.17 3.70 5.89
CA VAL A 102 -18.19 3.94 6.96
C VAL A 102 -18.77 4.92 7.97
N LYS A 103 -18.79 4.53 9.24
CA LYS A 103 -19.28 5.34 10.37
C LYS A 103 -18.16 5.63 11.35
N ALA A 104 -18.17 6.81 11.95
CA ALA A 104 -17.33 7.14 13.09
C ALA A 104 -17.91 6.51 14.36
N GLY A 105 -17.04 6.11 15.27
CA GLY A 105 -17.35 5.71 16.63
C GLY A 105 -16.14 5.89 17.54
N LEU A 106 -16.29 5.52 18.80
CA LEU A 106 -15.24 5.55 19.81
C LEU A 106 -15.13 4.15 20.44
N TRP A 107 -13.92 3.60 20.46
CA TRP A 107 -13.64 2.30 21.07
C TRP A 107 -12.35 2.38 21.88
N ASN A 108 -12.37 1.94 23.15
CA ASN A 108 -11.24 2.06 24.07
C ASN A 108 -10.63 3.48 24.16
N ASN A 109 -11.50 4.51 24.17
CA ASN A 109 -11.14 5.93 24.15
C ASN A 109 -10.35 6.39 22.90
N GLU A 110 -10.36 5.59 21.83
CA GLU A 110 -9.74 5.92 20.54
C GLU A 110 -10.81 6.16 19.48
N GLU A 111 -10.62 7.18 18.63
CA GLU A 111 -11.50 7.41 17.48
C GLU A 111 -11.34 6.28 16.45
N VAL A 112 -12.46 5.63 16.10
CA VAL A 112 -12.48 4.52 15.15
C VAL A 112 -13.41 4.78 13.97
N ALA A 113 -13.03 4.22 12.83
CA ALA A 113 -13.88 4.08 11.67
C ALA A 113 -14.42 2.64 11.61
N VAL A 114 -15.74 2.51 11.50
CA VAL A 114 -16.45 1.23 11.38
C VAL A 114 -16.99 1.11 9.96
N LYS A 115 -16.37 0.22 9.17
CA LYS A 115 -16.78 -0.07 7.79
C LYS A 115 -17.80 -1.21 7.79
N VAL A 116 -19.07 -0.86 7.62
CA VAL A 116 -20.23 -1.76 7.62
C VAL A 116 -20.54 -2.17 6.19
N PHE A 117 -20.49 -3.47 5.90
CA PHE A 117 -20.73 -3.98 4.54
C PHE A 117 -22.23 -4.11 4.24
N GLN A 118 -22.65 -3.86 3.00
CA GLN A 118 -24.04 -4.00 2.56
C GLN A 118 -24.19 -5.30 1.77
N ILE A 119 -24.78 -6.34 2.37
CA ILE A 119 -24.75 -7.71 1.81
C ILE A 119 -26.05 -8.47 2.10
N GLU A 120 -26.49 -9.28 1.13
CA GLU A 120 -27.70 -10.12 1.21
C GLU A 120 -27.46 -11.49 1.88
N ASP A 121 -26.25 -12.05 1.81
CA ASP A 121 -25.83 -13.32 2.46
C ASP A 121 -24.69 -13.07 3.45
N SER A 122 -25.03 -12.87 4.73
CA SER A 122 -24.10 -12.45 5.77
C SER A 122 -23.07 -13.53 6.14
N ASP A 123 -23.48 -14.80 6.23
CA ASP A 123 -22.66 -15.88 6.81
C ASP A 123 -21.50 -16.31 5.91
N SER A 124 -21.76 -16.48 4.61
CA SER A 124 -20.73 -16.82 3.63
C SER A 124 -19.69 -15.69 3.53
N TYR A 125 -20.17 -14.45 3.54
CA TYR A 125 -19.32 -13.28 3.49
C TYR A 125 -18.52 -13.08 4.77
N LEU A 126 -19.12 -13.30 5.95
CA LEU A 126 -18.43 -13.24 7.24
C LEU A 126 -17.23 -14.17 7.29
N LYS A 127 -17.36 -15.40 6.76
CA LYS A 127 -16.23 -16.33 6.65
C LYS A 127 -15.13 -15.77 5.76
N ALA A 128 -15.48 -15.26 4.58
CA ALA A 128 -14.50 -14.64 3.68
C ALA A 128 -13.83 -13.41 4.34
N LEU A 129 -14.60 -12.57 5.03
CA LEU A 129 -14.15 -11.41 5.77
C LEU A 129 -13.20 -11.77 6.90
N LYS A 130 -13.49 -12.83 7.67
CA LYS A 130 -12.58 -13.36 8.69
C LYS A 130 -11.27 -13.83 8.08
N ILE A 131 -11.31 -14.54 6.94
CA ILE A 131 -10.10 -14.99 6.24
C ILE A 131 -9.23 -13.80 5.87
N GLU A 132 -9.78 -12.76 5.25
CA GLU A 132 -8.98 -11.62 4.79
C GLU A 132 -8.55 -10.71 5.94
N SER A 133 -9.42 -10.49 6.92
CA SER A 133 -9.13 -9.69 8.09
C SER A 133 -8.04 -10.32 8.96
N SER A 134 -7.90 -11.65 8.95
CA SER A 134 -6.84 -12.34 9.71
C SER A 134 -5.44 -11.84 9.37
N PHE A 135 -5.14 -11.63 8.10
CA PHE A 135 -3.85 -11.04 7.71
C PHE A 135 -3.81 -9.56 8.00
N ALA A 136 -4.91 -8.86 7.75
CA ALA A 136 -4.97 -7.41 7.81
C ALA A 136 -4.82 -6.85 9.24
N THR A 137 -5.35 -7.54 10.26
CA THR A 137 -5.23 -7.14 11.68
C THR A 137 -3.79 -7.26 12.22
N ARG A 138 -2.94 -8.08 11.58
CA ARG A 138 -1.52 -8.23 11.94
C ARG A 138 -0.63 -7.17 11.30
N LEU A 139 -1.15 -6.36 10.38
CA LEU A 139 -0.37 -5.35 9.68
C LEU A 139 -0.25 -4.08 10.53
N GLN A 140 0.98 -3.68 10.83
CA GLN A 140 1.27 -2.46 11.59
C GLN A 140 2.40 -1.70 10.89
N HIS A 141 2.08 -0.51 10.40
CA HIS A 141 3.04 0.37 9.75
C HIS A 141 2.55 1.82 9.81
N PRO A 142 3.42 2.83 9.98
CA PRO A 142 3.01 4.24 10.05
C PRO A 142 2.23 4.75 8.84
N ASN A 143 2.36 4.09 7.68
CA ASN A 143 1.69 4.44 6.43
C ASN A 143 0.66 3.40 5.95
N VAL A 144 0.18 2.55 6.85
CA VAL A 144 -0.92 1.60 6.58
C VAL A 144 -1.95 1.75 7.70
N VAL A 145 -3.22 1.87 7.34
CA VAL A 145 -4.31 2.01 8.31
C VAL A 145 -4.36 0.74 9.17
N ARG A 146 -4.28 0.94 10.49
CA ARG A 146 -4.41 -0.13 11.47
C ARG A 146 -5.84 -0.64 11.51
N ILE A 147 -5.98 -1.95 11.33
CA ILE A 147 -7.24 -2.65 11.55
C ILE A 147 -7.20 -3.26 12.94
N TYR A 148 -8.16 -2.90 13.79
CA TYR A 148 -8.26 -3.39 15.16
C TYR A 148 -8.90 -4.78 15.21
N GLY A 149 -9.92 -5.00 14.39
CA GLY A 149 -10.67 -6.24 14.38
C GLY A 149 -11.89 -6.17 13.49
N ILE A 150 -12.74 -7.18 13.63
CA ILE A 150 -14.06 -7.23 13.02
C ILE A 150 -15.13 -7.10 14.09
N THR A 151 -16.33 -6.70 13.69
CA THR A 151 -17.50 -6.64 14.57
C THR A 151 -18.76 -7.04 13.79
N ARG A 152 -19.85 -7.25 14.52
CA ARG A 152 -21.18 -7.54 13.98
C ARG A 152 -22.11 -6.41 14.40
N MET A 153 -22.66 -5.73 13.40
CA MET A 153 -23.66 -4.68 13.59
C MET A 153 -25.06 -5.29 13.76
N GLN A 154 -26.07 -4.44 13.95
CA GLN A 154 -27.48 -4.86 13.94
C GLN A 154 -27.81 -5.72 12.71
N SER A 155 -28.71 -6.69 12.89
CA SER A 155 -29.07 -7.70 11.87
C SER A 155 -27.89 -8.57 11.41
N ASP A 156 -26.90 -8.79 12.29
CA ASP A 156 -25.72 -9.63 12.06
C ASP A 156 -24.84 -9.19 10.87
N THR A 157 -24.86 -7.88 10.59
CA THR A 157 -24.12 -7.35 9.43
C THR A 157 -22.62 -7.26 9.74
N PRO A 158 -21.74 -7.88 8.95
CA PRO A 158 -20.29 -7.78 9.15
C PRO A 158 -19.77 -6.34 9.06
N ALA A 159 -18.81 -6.01 9.92
CA ALA A 159 -18.07 -4.76 9.84
C ALA A 159 -16.60 -4.93 10.23
N ILE A 160 -15.75 -4.00 9.77
CA ILE A 160 -14.35 -3.87 10.21
C ILE A 160 -14.21 -2.62 11.07
N VAL A 161 -13.50 -2.73 12.20
CA VAL A 161 -13.11 -1.61 13.06
C VAL A 161 -11.65 -1.26 12.77
N MET A 162 -11.38 0.00 12.41
CA MET A 162 -10.05 0.49 12.03
C MET A 162 -9.81 1.90 12.57
N GLU A 163 -8.56 2.37 12.55
CA GLU A 163 -8.25 3.75 12.96
C GLU A 163 -8.95 4.80 12.07
N GLN A 164 -9.48 5.85 12.69
CA GLN A 164 -10.16 6.93 11.98
C GLN A 164 -9.17 7.99 11.49
N ALA A 165 -9.24 8.33 10.20
CA ALA A 165 -8.53 9.48 9.65
C ALA A 165 -9.26 10.80 9.96
N ASP A 166 -8.56 11.78 10.50
CA ASP A 166 -9.10 13.09 10.90
C ASP A 166 -9.16 14.10 9.74
N LYS A 167 -8.33 13.91 8.70
CA LYS A 167 -8.27 14.83 7.56
C LYS A 167 -8.97 14.33 6.28
N GLY A 168 -9.52 13.11 6.29
CA GLY A 168 -10.13 12.49 5.10
C GLY A 168 -9.09 11.84 4.17
N SER A 169 -9.37 11.80 2.85
CA SER A 169 -8.50 11.14 1.87
C SER A 169 -7.66 12.10 1.03
N LEU A 170 -6.57 11.60 0.45
CA LEU A 170 -5.65 12.35 -0.43
C LEU A 170 -6.39 13.02 -1.59
N ARG A 171 -7.50 12.42 -2.06
CA ARG A 171 -8.37 13.03 -3.07
C ARG A 171 -8.73 14.49 -2.75
N GLY A 172 -9.06 14.79 -1.50
CA GLY A 172 -9.45 16.14 -1.06
C GLY A 172 -8.31 17.16 -1.04
N PHE A 173 -7.06 16.69 -1.11
CA PHE A 173 -5.83 17.48 -1.02
C PHE A 173 -5.13 17.72 -2.35
N ILE A 174 -5.41 16.91 -3.39
CA ILE A 174 -4.83 17.11 -4.73
C ILE A 174 -5.15 18.53 -5.21
N GLY A 175 -4.12 19.22 -5.73
CA GLY A 175 -4.20 20.63 -6.15
C GLY A 175 -4.05 21.68 -5.02
N LYS A 176 -4.07 21.27 -3.74
CA LYS A 176 -3.97 22.20 -2.57
C LYS A 176 -2.65 22.07 -1.80
N LEU A 177 -1.86 21.04 -2.09
CA LEU A 177 -0.63 20.73 -1.38
C LEU A 177 0.55 21.55 -1.90
N SER A 178 1.37 22.04 -0.97
CA SER A 178 2.70 22.58 -1.28
C SER A 178 3.63 21.48 -1.81
N TYR A 179 4.65 21.89 -2.55
CA TYR A 179 5.62 20.94 -3.12
C TYR A 179 6.31 20.03 -2.08
N PRO A 180 6.76 20.52 -0.91
CA PRO A 180 7.27 19.66 0.16
C PRO A 180 6.25 18.64 0.67
N GLN A 181 4.97 19.04 0.82
CA GLN A 181 3.91 18.14 1.25
C GLN A 181 3.64 17.03 0.22
N LYS A 182 3.67 17.36 -1.08
CA LYS A 182 3.56 16.37 -2.17
C LYS A 182 4.65 15.29 -2.05
N ILE A 183 5.91 15.69 -1.82
CA ILE A 183 7.02 14.74 -1.64
C ILE A 183 6.82 13.88 -0.39
N SER A 184 6.45 14.48 0.73
CA SER A 184 6.20 13.77 1.99
C SER A 184 5.10 12.70 1.83
N ILE A 185 3.98 13.08 1.22
CA ILE A 185 2.86 12.18 0.95
C ILE A 185 3.26 11.06 -0.02
N ALA A 186 3.98 11.39 -1.09
CA ALA A 186 4.49 10.40 -2.05
C ALA A 186 5.40 9.37 -1.37
N ARG A 187 6.32 9.81 -0.50
CA ARG A 187 7.22 8.93 0.26
C ARG A 187 6.45 8.04 1.23
N GLY A 188 5.56 8.61 2.04
CA GLY A 188 4.77 7.82 2.99
C GLY A 188 3.90 6.78 2.28
N THR A 189 3.27 7.16 1.16
CA THR A 189 2.50 6.23 0.33
C THR A 189 3.38 5.09 -0.19
N LEU A 190 4.57 5.41 -0.72
CA LEU A 190 5.52 4.41 -1.19
C LEU A 190 5.94 3.43 -0.08
N GLU A 191 6.24 3.92 1.12
CA GLU A 191 6.62 3.06 2.24
C GLU A 191 5.46 2.16 2.69
N GLY A 192 4.23 2.66 2.66
CA GLY A 192 3.03 1.83 2.90
C GLY A 192 2.91 0.69 1.89
N ILE A 193 3.08 0.98 0.60
CA ILE A 193 3.02 -0.05 -0.47
C ILE A 193 4.17 -1.04 -0.30
N ALA A 194 5.39 -0.55 -0.06
CA ALA A 194 6.56 -1.40 0.13
C ALA A 194 6.39 -2.34 1.33
N TYR A 195 5.80 -1.85 2.43
CA TYR A 195 5.45 -2.67 3.58
C TYR A 195 4.45 -3.77 3.21
N LEU A 196 3.34 -3.44 2.53
CA LEU A 196 2.36 -4.44 2.07
C LEU A 196 3.01 -5.50 1.17
N HIS A 197 3.84 -5.08 0.21
CA HIS A 197 4.55 -5.98 -0.72
C HIS A 197 5.53 -6.89 0.02
N SER A 198 6.21 -6.39 1.05
CA SER A 198 7.10 -7.21 1.91
C SER A 198 6.35 -8.31 2.65
N ARG A 199 5.06 -8.08 2.94
CA ARG A 199 4.14 -9.06 3.54
C ARG A 199 3.40 -9.90 2.50
N LYS A 200 3.83 -9.87 1.23
CA LYS A 200 3.21 -10.57 0.09
C LYS A 200 1.74 -10.17 -0.16
N VAL A 201 1.37 -8.95 0.22
CA VAL A 201 0.04 -8.38 -0.01
C VAL A 201 0.12 -7.37 -1.15
N SER A 202 -0.67 -7.60 -2.20
CA SER A 202 -0.96 -6.57 -3.22
C SER A 202 -2.27 -5.86 -2.85
N HIS A 203 -2.31 -4.55 -2.99
CA HIS A 203 -3.49 -3.76 -2.65
C HIS A 203 -4.60 -3.88 -3.72
N ARG A 204 -4.24 -3.75 -5.01
CA ARG A 204 -5.09 -3.96 -6.20
C ARG A 204 -6.17 -2.90 -6.49
N ASP A 205 -6.57 -2.11 -5.50
CA ASP A 205 -7.47 -0.94 -5.66
C ASP A 205 -6.81 0.37 -5.17
N LEU A 206 -5.52 0.57 -5.46
CA LEU A 206 -4.85 1.81 -5.03
C LEU A 206 -5.38 2.99 -5.84
N LYS A 207 -5.81 4.02 -5.11
CA LYS A 207 -6.30 5.29 -5.65
C LYS A 207 -6.25 6.38 -4.56
N PRO A 208 -6.31 7.68 -4.92
CA PRO A 208 -6.25 8.76 -3.94
C PRO A 208 -7.33 8.69 -2.84
N GLU A 209 -8.47 8.07 -3.11
CA GLU A 209 -9.54 7.85 -2.13
C GLU A 209 -9.15 6.86 -1.02
N ASN A 210 -8.26 5.91 -1.33
CA ASN A 210 -7.80 4.85 -0.42
C ASN A 210 -6.47 5.21 0.27
N ILE A 211 -6.01 6.46 0.13
CA ILE A 211 -4.87 7.01 0.88
C ILE A 211 -5.44 8.05 1.84
N LEU A 212 -5.61 7.67 3.10
CA LEU A 212 -6.16 8.51 4.15
C LEU A 212 -5.07 9.39 4.77
N ILE A 213 -5.44 10.59 5.22
CA ILE A 213 -4.52 11.59 5.74
C ILE A 213 -4.75 11.79 7.23
N PHE A 214 -3.67 11.72 8.00
CA PHE A 214 -3.67 11.76 9.46
C PHE A 214 -2.86 12.94 10.02
N GLY A 215 -3.46 13.65 10.97
CA GLY A 215 -2.86 14.70 11.77
C GLY A 215 -2.42 15.92 10.95
N ASP A 216 -1.88 16.92 11.65
CA ASP A 216 -1.49 18.19 11.02
C ASP A 216 -0.25 18.08 10.13
N LYS A 217 0.56 17.02 10.31
CA LYS A 217 1.69 16.70 9.45
C LYS A 217 1.27 16.02 8.13
N LEU A 218 -0.02 15.78 7.93
CA LEU A 218 -0.60 15.15 6.73
C LEU A 218 0.03 13.79 6.42
N VAL A 219 0.12 12.91 7.41
CA VAL A 219 0.72 11.57 7.25
C VAL A 219 -0.21 10.70 6.40
N PRO A 220 0.24 10.16 5.25
CA PRO A 220 -0.58 9.29 4.43
C PRO A 220 -0.61 7.86 4.99
N LYS A 221 -1.78 7.24 5.03
CA LYS A 221 -1.97 5.82 5.36
C LYS A 221 -2.85 5.13 4.34
N ILE A 222 -2.42 3.97 3.87
CA ILE A 222 -3.15 3.15 2.92
C ILE A 222 -4.29 2.42 3.64
N SER A 223 -5.52 2.59 3.18
CA SER A 223 -6.73 1.89 3.67
C SER A 223 -7.21 0.84 2.66
N ASP A 224 -8.24 0.06 2.98
CA ASP A 224 -8.94 -0.84 2.04
C ASP A 224 -8.12 -1.96 1.35
N PHE A 225 -6.90 -2.21 1.81
CA PHE A 225 -6.01 -3.29 1.33
C PHE A 225 -6.48 -4.71 1.67
N GLY A 226 -7.35 -4.86 2.67
CA GLY A 226 -7.82 -6.16 3.20
C GLY A 226 -9.21 -6.60 2.72
N THR A 227 -9.86 -5.84 1.83
CA THR A 227 -11.17 -6.19 1.24
C THR A 227 -11.09 -6.51 -0.26
N SER A 228 -9.90 -6.38 -0.85
CA SER A 228 -9.71 -6.42 -2.30
C SER A 228 -9.88 -7.80 -2.91
N ARG A 229 -9.70 -8.88 -2.13
CA ARG A 229 -9.90 -10.26 -2.61
C ARG A 229 -11.36 -10.73 -2.42
N ILE A 230 -12.07 -10.30 -1.37
CA ILE A 230 -13.51 -10.56 -1.20
C ILE A 230 -14.30 -9.89 -2.33
N VAL A 231 -13.93 -8.65 -2.67
CA VAL A 231 -14.53 -7.86 -3.75
C VAL A 231 -14.20 -8.43 -5.14
N GLN A 232 -13.17 -9.26 -5.30
CA GLN A 232 -12.88 -9.92 -6.58
C GLN A 232 -13.90 -10.98 -6.97
N THR A 233 -14.58 -11.61 -6.00
CA THR A 233 -15.67 -12.55 -6.31
C THR A 233 -16.84 -11.84 -7.02
N SER A 234 -16.96 -10.52 -6.83
CA SER A 234 -17.94 -9.65 -7.48
C SER A 234 -17.30 -8.66 -8.47
N MET A 235 -16.18 -9.03 -9.11
CA MET A 235 -15.43 -8.17 -10.06
C MET A 235 -16.32 -7.50 -11.12
N VAL A 236 -17.43 -8.16 -11.49
CA VAL A 236 -18.47 -7.62 -12.39
C VAL A 236 -19.10 -6.36 -11.80
N ASN A 237 -19.44 -6.33 -10.51
CA ASN A 237 -20.03 -5.18 -9.84
C ASN A 237 -19.01 -4.06 -9.58
N THR A 238 -17.75 -4.35 -9.28
CA THR A 238 -16.72 -3.31 -9.08
C THR A 238 -16.35 -2.59 -10.37
N MET A 239 -16.30 -3.30 -11.51
CA MET A 239 -16.08 -2.68 -12.83
C MET A 239 -17.26 -1.81 -13.28
N ILE A 240 -18.48 -2.14 -12.84
CA ILE A 240 -19.70 -1.39 -13.18
C ILE A 240 -19.92 -0.19 -12.23
N THR A 241 -19.39 -0.23 -10.99
CA THR A 241 -19.65 0.80 -9.96
C THR A 241 -18.45 1.66 -9.59
N GLY A 242 -17.23 1.34 -10.04
CA GLY A 242 -16.01 2.09 -9.75
C GLY A 242 -15.47 2.91 -10.93
N THR A 243 -14.50 3.78 -10.64
CA THR A 243 -13.73 4.52 -11.64
C THR A 243 -12.38 3.81 -11.85
N PRO A 244 -12.19 3.00 -12.91
CA PRO A 244 -11.02 2.12 -13.10
C PRO A 244 -9.73 2.86 -13.48
N LYS A 245 -9.69 4.19 -13.32
CA LYS A 245 -8.59 5.06 -13.75
C LYS A 245 -7.23 4.56 -13.28
N TYR A 246 -7.13 4.10 -12.03
CA TYR A 246 -5.87 3.66 -11.42
C TYR A 246 -5.62 2.16 -11.55
N SER A 247 -6.53 1.40 -12.15
CA SER A 247 -6.42 -0.05 -12.27
C SER A 247 -5.50 -0.43 -13.43
N ALA A 248 -4.58 -1.34 -13.15
CA ALA A 248 -3.70 -1.90 -14.17
C ALA A 248 -4.51 -2.71 -15.20
N PRO A 249 -4.13 -2.69 -16.49
CA PRO A 249 -4.91 -3.33 -17.57
C PRO A 249 -5.09 -4.84 -17.37
N GLU A 250 -4.11 -5.53 -16.79
CA GLU A 250 -4.17 -6.97 -16.51
C GLU A 250 -5.18 -7.33 -15.41
N LEU A 251 -5.63 -6.38 -14.58
CA LEU A 251 -6.75 -6.61 -13.67
C LEU A 251 -8.08 -6.76 -14.42
N LEU A 252 -8.15 -6.31 -15.68
CA LEU A 252 -9.36 -6.45 -16.50
C LEU A 252 -9.45 -7.82 -17.17
N ASP A 253 -8.35 -8.57 -17.23
CA ASP A 253 -8.28 -9.88 -17.84
C ASP A 253 -8.46 -10.98 -16.79
N LYS A 254 -9.56 -11.73 -16.89
CA LYS A 254 -9.93 -12.78 -15.92
C LYS A 254 -8.98 -13.99 -15.96
N GLY A 255 -8.09 -14.11 -16.94
CA GLY A 255 -7.19 -15.26 -17.11
C GLY A 255 -5.78 -15.09 -16.52
N LEU A 256 -5.36 -13.88 -16.15
CA LEU A 256 -3.98 -13.60 -15.76
C LEU A 256 -3.77 -13.68 -14.24
N ARG A 257 -2.71 -14.39 -13.81
CA ARG A 257 -2.19 -14.25 -12.45
C ARG A 257 -1.43 -12.92 -12.35
N TYR A 258 -1.90 -12.03 -11.49
CA TYR A 258 -1.27 -10.74 -11.22
C TYR A 258 -0.67 -10.68 -9.81
N GLY A 259 0.35 -9.83 -9.64
CA GLY A 259 1.11 -9.68 -8.40
C GLY A 259 1.29 -8.22 -7.98
N THR A 260 2.33 -7.95 -7.19
CA THR A 260 2.69 -6.59 -6.73
C THR A 260 2.88 -5.52 -7.82
N PRO A 261 3.22 -5.82 -9.09
CA PRO A 261 3.34 -4.80 -10.13
C PRO A 261 2.05 -4.03 -10.45
N VAL A 262 0.86 -4.55 -10.10
CA VAL A 262 -0.41 -3.82 -10.30
C VAL A 262 -0.44 -2.52 -9.48
N ASP A 263 0.15 -2.55 -8.28
CA ASP A 263 0.19 -1.40 -7.38
C ASP A 263 1.20 -0.35 -7.87
N VAL A 264 2.23 -0.76 -8.61
CA VAL A 264 3.21 0.16 -9.24
C VAL A 264 2.53 0.98 -10.36
N TYR A 265 1.62 0.35 -11.11
CA TYR A 265 0.80 1.05 -12.10
C TYR A 265 -0.06 2.12 -11.44
N SER A 266 -0.80 1.74 -10.39
CA SER A 266 -1.64 2.67 -9.63
C SER A 266 -0.82 3.80 -9.01
N LEU A 267 0.31 3.48 -8.38
CA LEU A 267 1.23 4.46 -7.80
C LEU A 267 1.70 5.47 -8.85
N SER A 268 2.01 5.04 -10.07
CA SER A 268 2.49 5.93 -11.13
C SER A 268 1.44 6.98 -11.51
N LEU A 269 0.17 6.57 -11.62
CA LEU A 269 -0.93 7.49 -11.88
C LEU A 269 -1.24 8.41 -10.70
N ILE A 270 -1.14 7.90 -9.46
CA ILE A 270 -1.30 8.70 -8.24
C ILE A 270 -0.20 9.76 -8.14
N LEU A 271 1.06 9.41 -8.43
CA LEU A 271 2.17 10.36 -8.41
C LEU A 271 2.05 11.40 -9.52
N PHE A 272 1.62 11.01 -10.73
CA PHE A 272 1.31 11.97 -11.78
C PHE A 272 0.32 13.02 -11.28
N GLU A 273 -0.85 12.59 -10.81
CA GLU A 273 -1.91 13.48 -10.38
C GLU A 273 -1.53 14.28 -9.12
N LEU A 274 -0.80 13.69 -8.18
CA LEU A 274 -0.33 14.39 -6.98
C LEU A 274 0.59 15.58 -7.33
N PHE A 275 1.47 15.38 -8.32
CA PHE A 275 2.44 16.41 -8.70
C PHE A 275 1.84 17.45 -9.66
N THR A 276 1.02 17.04 -10.63
CA THR A 276 0.40 17.96 -11.61
C THR A 276 -0.90 18.61 -11.10
N GLY A 277 -1.63 17.95 -10.21
CA GLY A 277 -3.00 18.32 -9.86
C GLY A 277 -4.03 17.96 -10.94
N GLU A 278 -3.63 17.25 -12.00
CA GLU A 278 -4.49 16.92 -13.14
C GLU A 278 -5.00 15.49 -13.09
N ASP A 279 -6.29 15.32 -13.43
CA ASP A 279 -6.89 13.99 -13.60
C ASP A 279 -6.16 13.20 -14.70
N PRO A 280 -5.69 11.96 -14.44
CA PRO A 280 -4.91 11.20 -15.42
C PRO A 280 -5.64 10.93 -16.75
N PHE A 281 -6.97 10.89 -16.73
CA PHE A 281 -7.79 10.65 -17.92
C PHE A 281 -8.73 11.83 -18.19
N LYS A 282 -8.24 13.05 -17.94
CA LYS A 282 -8.91 14.30 -18.27
C LYS A 282 -9.48 14.25 -19.69
N GLY A 283 -10.78 14.56 -19.82
CA GLY A 283 -11.52 14.48 -21.10
C GLY A 283 -12.31 13.19 -21.29
N CYS A 284 -12.05 12.13 -20.54
CA CYS A 284 -12.94 10.96 -20.50
C CYS A 284 -14.14 11.26 -19.60
N THR A 285 -15.35 11.27 -20.17
CA THR A 285 -16.60 11.58 -19.45
C THR A 285 -17.33 10.35 -18.94
N SER A 286 -16.95 9.15 -19.39
CA SER A 286 -17.54 7.88 -18.95
C SER A 286 -16.49 6.83 -18.58
N VAL A 287 -16.89 5.89 -17.72
CA VAL A 287 -16.06 4.74 -17.34
C VAL A 287 -15.61 3.95 -18.58
N MET A 288 -16.50 3.78 -19.57
CA MET A 288 -16.17 3.08 -20.82
C MET A 288 -15.11 3.81 -21.63
N GLN A 289 -15.10 5.16 -21.65
CA GLN A 289 -14.03 5.91 -22.31
C GLN A 289 -12.68 5.71 -21.60
N VAL A 290 -12.67 5.74 -20.27
CA VAL A 290 -11.45 5.46 -19.48
C VAL A 290 -10.92 4.04 -19.77
N LEU A 291 -11.79 3.03 -19.71
CA LEU A 291 -11.41 1.64 -20.00
C LEU A 291 -10.85 1.50 -21.43
N ALA A 292 -11.51 2.13 -22.40
CA ALA A 292 -11.08 2.08 -23.79
C ALA A 292 -9.75 2.82 -24.02
N ALA A 293 -9.48 3.91 -23.28
CA ALA A 293 -8.18 4.59 -23.29
C ALA A 293 -7.08 3.68 -22.71
N ILE A 294 -7.32 3.05 -21.55
CA ILE A 294 -6.40 2.11 -20.91
C ILE A 294 -6.06 0.94 -21.85
N MET A 295 -7.07 0.31 -22.47
CA MET A 295 -6.90 -0.82 -23.38
C MET A 295 -6.10 -0.47 -24.64
N ARG A 296 -6.25 0.77 -25.15
CA ARG A 296 -5.48 1.34 -26.27
C ARG A 296 -4.12 1.88 -25.88
N ASP A 297 -3.69 1.62 -24.65
CA ASP A 297 -2.40 2.06 -24.10
C ASP A 297 -2.22 3.59 -24.08
N GLN A 298 -3.32 4.34 -24.00
CA GLN A 298 -3.26 5.79 -23.83
C GLN A 298 -2.87 6.13 -22.39
N ARG A 299 -1.95 7.09 -22.23
CA ARG A 299 -1.41 7.53 -20.94
C ARG A 299 -1.40 9.06 -20.83
N PRO A 300 -1.40 9.60 -19.60
CA PRO A 300 -1.33 11.03 -19.39
C PRO A 300 -0.07 11.61 -20.02
N GLN A 301 -0.17 12.81 -20.60
CA GLN A 301 1.00 13.55 -21.06
C GLN A 301 1.67 14.20 -19.84
N ILE A 302 2.94 13.89 -19.61
CA ILE A 302 3.70 14.45 -18.49
C ILE A 302 4.16 15.87 -18.85
N PRO A 303 3.80 16.92 -18.08
CA PRO A 303 4.24 18.28 -18.32
C PRO A 303 5.76 18.45 -18.33
N ASN A 304 6.27 19.47 -19.03
CA ASN A 304 7.71 19.72 -19.14
C ASN A 304 8.36 20.14 -17.81
N ASP A 305 7.60 20.75 -16.91
CA ASP A 305 8.04 21.17 -15.58
C ASP A 305 7.93 20.05 -14.52
N PHE A 306 7.56 18.83 -14.94
CA PHE A 306 7.51 17.67 -14.05
C PHE A 306 8.92 17.27 -13.57
N PRO A 307 9.08 16.74 -12.35
CA PRO A 307 10.40 16.33 -11.85
C PRO A 307 11.08 15.30 -12.77
N GLU A 308 12.22 15.69 -13.35
CA GLU A 308 12.96 14.86 -14.32
C GLU A 308 13.34 13.48 -13.79
N THR A 309 13.61 13.38 -12.48
CA THR A 309 13.97 12.11 -11.82
C THR A 309 12.80 11.14 -11.70
N LEU A 310 11.55 11.63 -11.70
CA LEU A 310 10.34 10.81 -11.61
C LEU A 310 9.74 10.48 -12.97
N LYS A 311 9.86 11.38 -13.96
CA LYS A 311 9.27 11.23 -15.29
C LYS A 311 9.48 9.83 -15.93
N PRO A 312 10.71 9.31 -16.07
CA PRO A 312 10.92 7.99 -16.69
C PRO A 312 10.39 6.83 -15.84
N LEU A 313 10.25 7.03 -14.53
CA LEU A 313 9.67 6.02 -13.64
C LEU A 313 8.16 5.95 -13.79
N LEU A 314 7.48 7.09 -13.98
CA LEU A 314 6.05 7.10 -14.29
C LEU A 314 5.78 6.43 -15.64
N GLU A 315 6.54 6.82 -16.67
CA GLU A 315 6.41 6.28 -18.03
C GLU A 315 6.52 4.76 -18.07
N LYS A 316 7.49 4.20 -17.34
CA LYS A 316 7.65 2.73 -17.21
C LYS A 316 6.64 2.12 -16.23
N GLY A 317 6.31 2.83 -15.15
CA GLY A 317 5.48 2.32 -14.07
C GLY A 317 4.04 2.09 -14.45
N TRP A 318 3.49 2.84 -15.41
CA TRP A 318 2.18 2.56 -16.01
C TRP A 318 2.24 1.78 -17.33
N SER A 319 3.35 1.08 -17.60
CA SER A 319 3.46 0.19 -18.76
C SER A 319 2.36 -0.86 -18.76
N LYS A 320 1.84 -1.17 -19.96
CA LYS A 320 0.91 -2.28 -20.17
C LYS A 320 1.53 -3.63 -19.77
N ASP A 321 2.82 -3.83 -20.06
CA ASP A 321 3.57 -5.01 -19.61
C ASP A 321 4.02 -4.82 -18.15
N PRO A 322 3.52 -5.64 -17.21
CA PRO A 322 3.90 -5.56 -15.80
C PRO A 322 5.40 -5.75 -15.55
N LEU A 323 6.12 -6.48 -16.41
CA LEU A 323 7.55 -6.75 -16.25
C LEU A 323 8.42 -5.53 -16.55
N GLN A 324 7.90 -4.54 -17.28
CA GLN A 324 8.61 -3.29 -17.55
C GLN A 324 8.53 -2.29 -16.39
N ARG A 325 7.64 -2.53 -15.42
CA ARG A 325 7.39 -1.60 -14.33
C ARG A 325 8.56 -1.62 -13.34
N PRO A 326 9.12 -0.46 -12.97
CA PRO A 326 10.30 -0.42 -12.13
C PRO A 326 9.95 -0.81 -10.68
N PRO A 327 10.91 -1.36 -9.93
CA PRO A 327 10.70 -1.68 -8.52
C PRO A 327 10.52 -0.40 -7.69
N LEU A 328 9.79 -0.50 -6.57
CA LEU A 328 9.52 0.61 -5.66
C LEU A 328 10.80 1.31 -5.15
N THR A 329 11.92 0.60 -5.07
CA THR A 329 13.22 1.16 -4.67
C THR A 329 13.66 2.31 -5.58
N ARG A 330 13.39 2.24 -6.89
CA ARG A 330 13.74 3.33 -7.82
C ARG A 330 12.92 4.60 -7.56
N PHE A 331 11.63 4.44 -7.24
CA PHE A 331 10.78 5.57 -6.83
C PHE A 331 11.28 6.18 -5.52
N ARG A 332 11.72 5.36 -4.56
CA ARG A 332 12.29 5.82 -3.29
C ARG A 332 13.52 6.68 -3.52
N GLU A 333 14.47 6.20 -4.32
CA GLU A 333 15.69 6.92 -4.69
C GLU A 333 15.38 8.27 -5.36
N ALA A 334 14.44 8.27 -6.31
CA ALA A 334 14.04 9.48 -7.02
C ALA A 334 13.40 10.52 -6.09
N LEU A 335 12.48 10.11 -5.20
CA LEU A 335 11.85 10.99 -4.22
C LEU A 335 12.84 11.52 -3.19
N GLN A 336 13.79 10.68 -2.74
CA GLN A 336 14.84 11.12 -1.83
C GLN A 336 15.72 12.19 -2.48
N LYS A 337 16.14 11.98 -3.73
CA LYS A 337 16.92 12.98 -4.47
C LYS A 337 16.17 14.31 -4.62
N ILE A 338 14.87 14.29 -4.92
CA ILE A 338 14.04 15.50 -4.98
C ILE A 338 14.00 16.20 -3.62
N SER A 339 13.85 15.45 -2.53
CA SER A 339 13.88 15.98 -1.15
C SER A 339 15.21 16.67 -0.86
N ASP A 340 16.33 16.01 -1.13
CA ASP A 340 17.68 16.53 -0.87
C ASP A 340 17.95 17.81 -1.68
N ASP A 341 17.54 17.84 -2.95
CA ASP A 341 17.70 19.01 -3.81
C ASP A 341 16.83 20.19 -3.36
N LEU A 342 15.62 19.91 -2.86
CA LEU A 342 14.74 20.92 -2.27
C LEU A 342 15.35 21.52 -1.00
N GLU A 343 15.85 20.68 -0.09
CA GLU A 343 16.50 21.13 1.15
C GLU A 343 17.73 22.00 0.86
N LYS A 344 18.57 21.60 -0.08
CA LYS A 344 19.73 22.40 -0.54
C LYS A 344 19.30 23.76 -1.11
N ARG A 345 18.21 23.80 -1.89
CA ARG A 345 17.67 25.07 -2.44
C ARG A 345 17.13 25.98 -1.35
N LEU A 346 16.43 25.43 -0.36
CA LEU A 346 15.90 26.18 0.78
C LEU A 346 17.04 26.74 1.64
N ALA A 347 18.03 25.93 1.99
CA ALA A 347 19.21 26.36 2.74
C ALA A 347 19.96 27.52 2.05
N LYS A 348 20.19 27.42 0.72
CA LYS A 348 20.83 28.49 -0.05
C LYS A 348 20.03 29.80 -0.03
N LYS A 349 18.69 29.73 -0.13
CA LYS A 349 17.82 30.92 -0.03
C LYS A 349 17.92 31.56 1.35
N THR A 350 17.86 30.77 2.41
CA THR A 350 17.99 31.27 3.80
C THR A 350 19.34 31.95 4.02
N THR A 351 20.44 31.35 3.56
CA THR A 351 21.77 31.97 3.65
C THR A 351 21.88 33.27 2.84
N ALA A 352 21.32 33.31 1.62
CA ALA A 352 21.32 34.52 0.80
C ALA A 352 20.51 35.65 1.45
N GLN A 353 19.37 35.32 2.04
CA GLN A 353 18.48 36.28 2.71
C GLN A 353 19.10 36.83 4.01
N LEU A 354 19.75 35.97 4.80
CA LEU A 354 20.56 36.40 5.94
C LEU A 354 21.70 37.33 5.51
N ARG A 355 22.43 37.00 4.44
CA ARG A 355 23.51 37.86 3.90
C ARG A 355 23.02 39.22 3.41
N SER A 356 21.81 39.29 2.85
CA SER A 356 21.21 40.57 2.45
C SER A 356 20.79 41.43 3.63
N LEU A 357 20.40 40.82 4.76
CA LEU A 357 20.03 41.52 5.98
C LEU A 357 21.26 42.01 6.78
N THR A 358 22.41 41.35 6.64
CA THR A 358 23.66 41.72 7.33
C THR A 358 24.59 42.63 6.51
N ARG A 359 24.21 43.06 5.30
CA ARG A 359 24.95 44.11 4.59
C ARG A 359 24.63 45.46 5.26
N GLU A 360 25.48 45.85 6.21
CA GLU A 360 25.53 47.22 6.72
C GLU A 360 25.77 48.19 5.55
N THR A 361 25.00 49.27 5.52
CA THR A 361 25.24 50.41 4.62
C THR A 361 26.67 50.90 4.82
N PRO A 362 27.45 51.16 3.74
CA PRO A 362 28.78 51.73 3.91
C PRO A 362 28.65 53.05 4.67
N SER A 363 29.35 53.16 5.80
CA SER A 363 29.48 54.42 6.53
C SER A 363 30.06 55.46 5.57
N PRO A 364 29.57 56.72 5.55
CA PRO A 364 30.19 57.74 4.71
C PRO A 364 31.59 57.99 5.26
N GLU A 365 32.62 57.63 4.48
CA GLU A 365 34.00 57.97 4.79
C GLU A 365 34.13 59.49 4.91
N SER A 366 34.49 59.93 6.11
CA SER A 366 34.90 61.30 6.40
C SER A 366 36.16 61.62 5.61
N ASN A 367 36.03 62.51 4.65
CA ASN A 367 37.11 63.09 3.85
C ASN A 367 37.98 64.03 4.73
N PRO A 368 39.27 63.77 4.99
CA PRO A 368 40.14 64.73 5.65
C PRO A 368 41.21 65.21 4.66
N GLY A 369 40.93 66.31 3.98
CA GLY A 369 41.84 66.90 3.00
C GLY A 369 41.51 68.36 2.69
N ALA A 370 41.30 69.19 3.72
CA ALA A 370 41.25 70.64 3.58
C ALA A 370 42.40 71.27 4.37
N SER A 371 43.26 71.95 3.62
CA SER A 371 44.50 72.60 4.01
C SER A 371 44.30 73.76 4.99
N VAL A 372 45.16 73.81 6.01
CA VAL A 372 45.32 74.95 6.91
C VAL A 372 46.18 75.99 6.21
N ALA A 373 45.58 77.12 5.81
CA ALA A 373 46.29 78.29 5.33
C ALA A 373 46.71 79.17 6.52
N ASN A 374 48.03 79.35 6.67
CA ASN A 374 48.62 80.42 7.47
C ASN A 374 48.45 81.77 6.75
N ASN A 375 47.98 82.80 7.46
CA ASN A 375 48.58 84.13 7.37
C ASN A 375 48.18 85.07 8.54
N PRO A 376 48.99 86.10 8.83
CA PRO A 376 49.10 86.70 10.16
C PRO A 376 48.21 87.94 10.37
N ARG A 377 48.05 88.32 11.64
CA ARG A 377 47.52 89.63 12.07
C ARG A 377 48.41 90.77 11.55
N PRO A 378 47.85 91.97 11.28
CA PRO A 378 47.79 92.98 12.35
C PRO A 378 46.57 93.92 12.34
N THR A 379 46.41 94.58 13.50
CA THR A 379 45.82 95.93 13.76
C THR A 379 44.33 96.16 13.47
N HIS A 380 43.48 96.30 14.50
CA HIS A 380 43.15 97.52 15.26
C HIS A 380 42.20 98.50 14.56
N ILE A 381 41.10 98.80 15.28
CA ILE A 381 40.32 100.07 15.39
C ILE A 381 38.84 99.97 14.96
N MET A 382 38.00 100.29 15.97
CA MET A 382 36.69 100.99 16.00
C MET A 382 35.74 100.83 14.80
N ARG A 383 34.44 100.58 14.99
CA ARG A 383 33.53 101.13 16.00
C ARG A 383 32.26 100.28 16.03
#